data_AF-A0A5M9ZFI4-F1
#
_entry.id   AF-A0A5M9ZFI4-F1
#
_cell.length_a   1.000
_cell.length_b   1.000
_cell.length_c   1.000
_cell.angle_alpha   90.00
_cell.angle_beta   90.00
_cell.angle_gamma   90.00
#
_symmetry.space_group_name_H-M   'P 1'
#
loop_
_entity.id
_entity.type
_entity.pdbx_description
1 polymer ?
#
loop_
_entity_poly.entity_id
_entity_poly.type
_entity_poly.pdbx_seq_one_letter_code
_entity_poly.pdbx_strand_id
1 'polypeptide(L)'
;MEISAQTWEFIRSHRNDDVRDLALHAGRDGSEIDMPFALDQIAGWQRARTKLPEWAAHDGVIYPPHISMEQCSSQSTAQYKASVARTVTGSQEPHGTLVDLTGGFGVDFSYMARGFAHATYVERQSHLCEIAEHNMRALGLDHVMIVNGDAEEYLTGMPDRSATRGGDPSDA
;
A
#
# COMPACT_ATOMS: atom_id res chain seq x y z
N MET A 1 -3.68 -6.55 12.54
CA MET A 1 -3.58 -5.41 13.47
C MET A 1 -4.97 -5.16 14.06
N GLU A 2 -5.13 -5.23 15.39
CA GLU A 2 -6.40 -4.90 16.06
C GLU A 2 -6.31 -3.47 16.58
N ILE A 3 -7.18 -2.58 16.10
CA ILE A 3 -7.24 -1.17 16.51
C ILE A 3 -8.62 -0.92 17.09
N SER A 4 -8.69 -0.37 18.30
CA SER A 4 -9.97 -0.14 18.99
C SER A 4 -10.84 0.88 18.24
N ALA A 5 -12.17 0.70 18.30
CA ALA A 5 -13.11 1.64 17.70
C ALA A 5 -12.95 3.07 18.26
N GLN A 6 -12.61 3.19 19.55
CA GLN A 6 -12.34 4.46 20.21
C GLN A 6 -11.10 5.15 19.60
N THR A 7 -10.03 4.40 19.33
CA THR A 7 -8.84 4.93 18.64
C THR A 7 -9.18 5.45 17.25
N TRP A 8 -9.95 4.68 16.46
CA TRP A 8 -10.39 5.14 15.13
C TRP A 8 -11.28 6.37 15.18
N GLU A 9 -12.17 6.46 16.16
CA GLU A 9 -13.05 7.62 16.35
C GLU A 9 -12.26 8.88 16.73
N PHE A 10 -11.29 8.72 17.63
CA PHE A 10 -10.38 9.79 18.01
C PHE A 10 -9.61 10.32 16.80
N ILE A 11 -9.00 9.44 16.00
CA ILE A 11 -8.29 9.82 14.78
C ILE A 11 -9.21 10.60 13.85
N ARG A 12 -10.43 10.11 13.58
CA ARG A 12 -11.39 10.78 12.68
C ARG A 12 -11.81 12.15 13.18
N SER A 13 -12.04 12.30 14.47
CA SER A 13 -12.46 13.56 15.11
C SER A 13 -11.35 14.61 15.14
N HIS A 14 -10.10 14.18 15.34
CA HIS A 14 -8.97 15.08 15.58
C HIS A 14 -7.98 15.19 14.41
N ARG A 15 -8.25 14.56 13.26
CA ARG A 15 -7.32 14.55 12.10
C ARG A 15 -6.93 15.92 11.55
N ASN A 16 -7.69 16.96 11.85
CA ASN A 16 -7.42 18.34 11.44
C ASN A 16 -6.74 19.20 12.52
N ASP A 17 -6.63 18.69 13.74
CA ASP A 17 -6.07 19.44 14.87
C ASP A 17 -4.53 19.41 14.82
N ASP A 18 -3.90 20.30 15.58
CA ASP A 18 -2.44 20.31 15.70
C ASP A 18 -1.97 19.09 16.53
N VAL A 19 -1.12 18.25 15.92
CA VAL A 19 -0.62 17.02 16.53
C VAL A 19 0.17 17.28 17.81
N ARG A 20 0.89 18.40 17.90
CA ARG A 20 1.66 18.76 19.11
C ARG A 20 0.71 19.12 20.24
N ASP A 21 -0.32 19.91 19.94
CA ASP A 21 -1.34 20.24 20.93
C ASP A 21 -2.05 18.97 21.42
N LEU A 22 -2.43 18.05 20.53
CA LEU A 22 -2.99 16.75 20.93
C LEU A 22 -2.04 15.95 21.82
N ALA A 23 -0.74 15.91 21.48
CA ALA A 23 0.27 15.20 22.26
C ALA A 23 0.46 15.78 23.68
N LEU A 24 0.28 17.09 23.86
CA LEU A 24 0.34 17.72 25.18
C LEU A 24 -0.87 17.36 26.07
N HIS A 25 -2.01 17.06 25.46
CA HIS A 25 -3.23 16.65 26.17
C HIS A 25 -3.35 15.13 26.31
N ALA A 26 -2.58 14.37 25.53
CA ALA A 26 -2.47 12.93 25.61
C ALA A 26 -1.86 12.51 26.95
N GLY A 27 -2.62 11.80 27.77
CA GLY A 27 -2.17 11.32 29.09
C GLY A 27 -3.00 11.82 30.28
N ARG A 28 -4.13 12.50 30.04
CA ARG A 28 -5.01 12.93 31.12
C ARG A 28 -6.09 11.94 31.56
N ASP A 29 -6.38 10.89 30.80
CA ASP A 29 -7.40 9.91 31.20
C ASP A 29 -7.02 8.49 30.76
N GLY A 30 -7.32 7.50 31.62
CA GLY A 30 -7.14 6.07 31.40
C GLY A 30 -8.08 5.48 30.33
N SER A 31 -8.11 6.11 29.15
CA SER A 31 -8.92 5.72 27.99
C SER A 31 -8.33 4.51 27.27
N GLU A 32 -9.17 3.70 26.61
CA GLU A 32 -8.77 2.59 25.72
C GLU A 32 -8.23 3.08 24.35
N ILE A 33 -7.76 4.33 24.29
CA ILE A 33 -7.22 4.95 23.09
C ILE A 33 -5.71 4.73 23.07
N ASP A 34 -5.22 4.12 22.00
CA ASP A 34 -3.78 4.06 21.71
C ASP A 34 -3.33 5.43 21.20
N MET A 35 -2.95 6.31 22.14
CA MET A 35 -2.56 7.67 21.80
C MET A 35 -1.31 7.76 20.91
N PRO A 36 -0.22 7.01 21.15
CA PRO A 36 0.92 6.98 20.24
C PRO A 36 0.50 6.63 18.81
N PHE A 37 -0.27 5.56 18.63
CA PHE A 37 -0.77 5.18 17.31
C PHE A 37 -1.66 6.27 16.71
N ALA A 38 -2.60 6.83 17.48
CA ALA A 38 -3.51 7.86 16.99
C ALA A 38 -2.78 9.10 16.49
N LEU A 39 -1.76 9.58 17.23
CA LEU A 39 -0.97 10.74 16.82
C LEU A 39 -0.19 10.48 15.54
N ASP A 40 0.40 9.29 15.40
CA ASP A 40 1.09 8.87 14.18
C ASP A 40 0.14 8.80 12.99
N GLN A 41 -1.07 8.26 13.18
CA GLN A 41 -2.10 8.19 12.14
C GLN A 41 -2.62 9.57 11.73
N ILE A 42 -2.83 10.47 12.69
CA ILE A 42 -3.23 11.85 12.40
C ILE A 42 -2.14 12.55 11.57
N ALA A 43 -0.88 12.49 12.02
CA ALA A 43 0.24 13.08 11.29
C ALA A 43 0.40 12.47 9.87
N GLY A 44 0.25 11.14 9.76
CA GLY A 44 0.27 10.41 8.50
C GLY A 44 -0.84 10.87 7.55
N TRP A 45 -2.08 10.92 8.04
CA TRP A 45 -3.24 11.38 7.28
C TRP A 45 -3.09 12.84 6.81
N GLN A 46 -2.58 13.73 7.66
CA GLN A 46 -2.36 15.13 7.31
C GLN A 46 -1.38 15.30 6.14
N ARG A 47 -0.31 14.49 6.09
CA ARG A 47 0.61 14.42 4.95
C ARG A 47 -0.07 13.80 3.72
N ALA A 48 -0.81 12.71 3.93
CA ALA A 48 -1.50 11.98 2.87
C ALA A 48 -2.54 12.83 2.16
N ARG A 49 -3.30 13.64 2.88
CA ARG A 49 -4.27 14.58 2.30
C ARG A 49 -3.69 15.42 1.16
N THR A 50 -2.43 15.84 1.27
CA THR A 50 -1.76 16.65 0.25
C THR A 50 -1.09 15.79 -0.82
N LYS A 51 -0.39 14.72 -0.42
CA LYS A 51 0.44 13.90 -1.32
C LYS A 51 -0.33 12.78 -2.03
N LEU A 52 -1.34 12.24 -1.36
CA LEU A 52 -2.15 11.07 -1.69
C LEU A 52 -3.64 11.32 -1.37
N PRO A 53 -4.28 12.36 -1.96
CA PRO A 53 -5.64 12.75 -1.60
C PRO A 53 -6.69 11.63 -1.74
N GLU A 54 -6.54 10.72 -2.70
CA GLU A 54 -7.42 9.55 -2.83
C GLU A 54 -7.26 8.61 -1.63
N TRP A 55 -6.03 8.26 -1.23
CA TRP A 55 -5.79 7.43 -0.04
C TRP A 55 -6.35 8.08 1.22
N ALA A 56 -6.17 9.39 1.37
CA ALA A 56 -6.69 10.14 2.52
C ALA A 56 -8.22 10.21 2.57
N ALA A 57 -8.90 9.98 1.43
CA ALA A 57 -10.35 9.92 1.34
C ALA A 57 -10.93 8.54 1.70
N HIS A 58 -10.10 7.49 1.75
CA HIS A 58 -10.53 6.16 2.18
C HIS A 58 -10.39 6.01 3.69
N ASP A 59 -11.51 5.70 4.35
CA ASP A 59 -11.50 5.34 5.76
C ASP A 59 -10.78 4.01 5.97
N GLY A 60 -10.12 3.87 7.12
CA GLY A 60 -9.42 2.65 7.50
C GLY A 60 -8.00 2.51 6.94
N VAL A 61 -7.52 3.43 6.10
CA VAL A 61 -6.10 3.43 5.69
C VAL A 61 -5.19 3.66 6.90
N ILE A 62 -4.19 2.79 7.05
CA ILE A 62 -3.15 2.87 8.08
C ILE A 62 -1.88 3.47 7.45
N TYR A 63 -1.42 4.58 8.03
CA TYR A 63 -0.22 5.27 7.60
C TYR A 63 1.02 4.68 8.31
N PRO A 64 2.08 4.34 7.55
CA PRO A 64 3.29 3.73 8.08
C PRO A 64 4.18 4.77 8.80
N PRO A 65 5.30 4.32 9.40
CA PRO A 65 6.28 5.23 9.96
C PRO A 65 6.70 6.34 8.98
N HIS A 66 7.11 7.47 9.55
CA HIS A 66 7.41 8.72 8.85
C HIS A 66 8.20 8.54 7.56
N ILE A 67 9.28 7.76 7.61
CA ILE A 67 10.20 7.57 6.47
C ILE A 67 9.50 6.97 5.25
N SER A 68 8.65 5.95 5.45
CA SER A 68 7.93 5.30 4.34
C SER A 68 6.91 6.25 3.71
N MET A 69 6.30 7.10 4.53
CA MET A 69 5.37 8.14 4.05
C MET A 69 6.09 9.25 3.27
N GLU A 70 7.28 9.65 3.69
CA GLU A 70 8.08 10.65 2.99
C GLU A 70 8.62 10.13 1.65
N GLN A 71 9.09 8.88 1.62
CA GLN A 71 9.73 8.28 0.45
C GLN A 71 8.73 7.71 -0.57
N CYS A 72 7.45 7.54 -0.22
CA CYS A 72 6.46 7.04 -1.18
C CYS A 72 6.29 8.00 -2.37
N SER A 73 5.83 7.49 -3.51
CA SER A 73 5.46 8.34 -4.64
C SER A 73 4.28 9.26 -4.29
N SER A 74 4.15 10.40 -4.96
CA SER A 74 2.89 11.16 -4.96
C SER A 74 1.81 10.40 -5.75
N GLN A 75 0.55 10.72 -5.50
CA GLN A 75 -0.57 10.14 -6.25
C GLN A 75 -0.43 10.38 -7.76
N SER A 76 -0.10 11.61 -8.17
CA SER A 76 0.12 11.94 -9.59
C SER A 76 1.22 11.09 -10.23
N THR A 77 2.31 10.84 -9.49
CA THR A 77 3.43 10.01 -9.96
C THR A 77 3.02 8.54 -10.07
N ALA A 78 2.28 8.03 -9.09
CA ALA A 78 1.81 6.65 -9.10
C ALA A 78 0.78 6.39 -10.21
N GLN A 79 -0.14 7.34 -10.44
CA GLN A 79 -1.07 7.32 -11.58
C GLN A 79 -0.33 7.34 -12.92
N TYR A 80 0.72 8.16 -13.05
CA TYR A 80 1.57 8.17 -14.23
C TYR A 80 2.27 6.82 -14.43
N LYS A 81 2.89 6.24 -13.39
CA LYS A 81 3.50 4.90 -13.46
C LYS A 81 2.51 3.83 -13.91
N ALA A 82 1.28 3.85 -13.39
CA ALA A 82 0.21 2.95 -13.83
C ALA A 82 -0.15 3.14 -15.31
N SER A 83 -0.13 4.38 -15.82
CA SER A 83 -0.36 4.65 -17.25
C SER A 83 0.77 4.10 -18.13
N VAL A 84 2.03 4.22 -17.70
CA VAL A 84 3.19 3.65 -18.38
C VAL A 84 3.11 2.12 -18.37
N ALA A 85 2.79 1.51 -17.23
CA ALA A 85 2.61 0.06 -17.12
C ALA A 85 1.56 -0.45 -18.11
N ARG A 86 0.39 0.19 -18.19
CA ARG A 86 -0.65 -0.15 -19.18
C ARG A 86 -0.17 -0.01 -20.62
N THR A 87 0.62 1.02 -20.92
CA THR A 87 1.16 1.25 -22.26
C THR A 87 2.13 0.14 -22.66
N VAL A 88 3.01 -0.27 -21.75
CA VAL A 88 4.01 -1.32 -21.99
C VAL A 88 3.36 -2.69 -22.15
N THR A 89 2.30 -2.99 -21.39
CA THR A 89 1.63 -4.29 -21.45
C THR A 89 0.59 -4.37 -22.57
N GLY A 90 0.11 -3.23 -23.07
CA GLY A 90 -0.68 -3.15 -24.30
C GLY A 90 -2.14 -3.56 -24.16
N SER A 91 -2.65 -3.78 -22.93
CA SER A 91 -4.08 -4.10 -22.74
C SER A 91 -4.80 -3.07 -21.89
N GLN A 92 -6.07 -2.85 -22.26
CA GLN A 92 -7.02 -2.00 -21.54
C GLN A 92 -7.65 -2.73 -20.34
N GLU A 93 -7.66 -4.06 -20.38
CA GLU A 93 -8.21 -4.92 -19.33
C GLU A 93 -7.10 -5.51 -18.43
N PRO A 94 -7.41 -5.85 -17.16
CA PRO A 94 -6.46 -6.49 -16.27
C PRO A 94 -5.93 -7.81 -16.85
N HIS A 95 -4.62 -7.93 -17.01
CA HIS A 95 -3.96 -9.10 -17.59
C HIS A 95 -2.53 -9.23 -17.08
N GLY A 96 -1.92 -10.40 -17.28
CA GLY A 96 -0.53 -10.63 -16.90
C GLY A 96 -0.28 -10.62 -15.39
N THR A 97 1.00 -10.54 -15.03
CA THR A 97 1.46 -10.57 -13.64
C THR A 97 2.35 -9.36 -13.37
N LEU A 98 2.02 -8.61 -12.31
CA LEU A 98 2.88 -7.58 -11.73
C LEU A 98 3.59 -8.15 -10.51
N VAL A 99 4.88 -7.86 -10.36
CA VAL A 99 5.59 -8.08 -9.12
C VAL A 99 6.32 -6.79 -8.74
N ASP A 100 5.97 -6.22 -7.59
CA ASP A 100 6.72 -5.13 -6.96
C ASP A 100 7.72 -5.73 -5.97
N LEU A 101 9.00 -5.60 -6.32
CA LEU A 101 10.14 -6.14 -5.56
C LEU A 101 10.72 -5.13 -4.56
N THR A 102 10.18 -3.91 -4.52
CA THR A 102 10.71 -2.82 -3.68
C THR A 102 9.83 -2.52 -2.47
N GLY A 103 8.54 -2.83 -2.57
CA GLY A 103 7.61 -2.74 -1.45
C GLY A 103 7.37 -1.30 -0.94
N GLY A 104 7.72 -1.05 0.32
CA GLY A 104 7.55 0.23 1.01
C GLY A 104 6.13 0.49 1.54
N PHE A 105 5.53 1.62 1.18
CA PHE A 105 4.14 1.93 1.55
C PHE A 105 3.12 1.29 0.59
N GLY A 106 3.56 0.84 -0.59
CA GLY A 106 2.67 0.22 -1.58
C GLY A 106 1.84 1.20 -2.41
N VAL A 107 2.16 2.50 -2.42
CA VAL A 107 1.47 3.49 -3.25
C VAL A 107 1.53 3.11 -4.73
N ASP A 108 2.73 2.99 -5.30
CA ASP A 108 2.90 2.65 -6.72
C ASP A 108 2.26 1.30 -7.05
N PHE A 109 2.49 0.29 -6.21
CA PHE A 109 1.86 -1.01 -6.32
C PHE A 109 0.34 -0.91 -6.42
N SER A 110 -0.33 -0.18 -5.52
CA SER A 110 -1.80 -0.06 -5.51
C SER A 110 -2.36 0.51 -6.83
N TYR A 111 -1.66 1.48 -7.43
CA TYR A 111 -2.09 2.10 -8.68
C TYR A 111 -1.84 1.17 -9.88
N MET A 112 -0.69 0.50 -9.91
CA MET A 112 -0.35 -0.42 -10.99
C MET A 112 -1.18 -1.70 -10.94
N ALA A 113 -1.37 -2.30 -9.77
CA ALA A 113 -2.03 -3.61 -9.57
C ALA A 113 -3.45 -3.69 -10.13
N ARG A 114 -4.16 -2.55 -10.26
CA ARG A 114 -5.48 -2.46 -10.88
C ARG A 114 -5.48 -2.88 -12.36
N GLY A 115 -4.34 -2.77 -13.05
CA GLY A 115 -4.18 -3.16 -14.44
C GLY A 115 -3.70 -4.60 -14.66
N PHE A 116 -3.55 -5.40 -13.60
CA PHE A 116 -3.01 -6.75 -13.70
C PHE A 116 -3.96 -7.80 -13.10
N ALA A 117 -4.02 -8.96 -13.73
CA ALA A 117 -4.84 -10.09 -13.25
C ALA A 117 -4.27 -10.69 -11.95
N HIS A 118 -2.94 -10.71 -11.83
CA HIS A 118 -2.23 -11.10 -10.62
C HIS A 118 -1.19 -10.04 -10.27
N ALA A 119 -1.15 -9.62 -9.02
CA ALA A 119 -0.17 -8.66 -8.54
C ALA A 119 0.42 -9.13 -7.21
N THR A 120 1.74 -9.22 -7.14
CA THR A 120 2.46 -9.55 -5.92
C THR A 120 3.27 -8.37 -5.42
N TYR A 121 3.14 -8.07 -4.15
CA TYR A 121 3.96 -7.11 -3.42
C TYR A 121 4.96 -7.88 -2.55
N VAL A 122 6.25 -7.56 -2.64
CA VAL A 122 7.32 -8.19 -1.85
C VAL A 122 7.98 -7.13 -0.98
N GLU A 123 8.08 -7.39 0.32
CA GLU A 123 8.68 -6.48 1.29
C GLU A 123 9.34 -7.26 2.43
N ARG A 124 10.50 -6.79 2.89
CA ARG A 124 11.29 -7.46 3.93
C ARG A 124 10.77 -7.18 5.33
N GLN A 125 10.23 -5.99 5.57
CA GLN A 125 9.77 -5.57 6.87
C GLN A 125 8.34 -6.05 7.13
N SER A 126 8.18 -7.00 8.05
CA SER A 126 6.87 -7.62 8.36
C SER A 126 5.78 -6.59 8.71
N HIS A 127 6.13 -5.54 9.47
CA HIS A 127 5.19 -4.48 9.81
C HIS A 127 4.68 -3.70 8.59
N LEU A 128 5.51 -3.51 7.55
CA LEU A 128 5.08 -2.88 6.30
C LEU A 128 4.21 -3.84 5.48
N CYS A 129 4.48 -5.15 5.52
CA CYS A 129 3.58 -6.14 4.92
C CYS A 129 2.20 -6.11 5.56
N GLU A 130 2.11 -6.07 6.89
CA GLU A 130 0.83 -5.99 7.62
C GLU A 130 0.04 -4.73 7.25
N ILE A 131 0.73 -3.58 7.17
CA ILE A 131 0.13 -2.31 6.76
C ILE A 131 -0.31 -2.37 5.30
N ALA A 132 0.53 -2.87 4.40
CA ALA A 132 0.21 -3.01 2.98
C ALA A 132 -0.99 -3.93 2.80
N GLU A 133 -1.02 -5.11 3.43
CA GLU A 133 -2.13 -6.06 3.34
C GLU A 133 -3.45 -5.45 3.79
N HIS A 134 -3.44 -4.74 4.92
CA HIS A 134 -4.61 -4.01 5.41
C HIS A 134 -5.07 -2.93 4.43
N ASN A 135 -4.14 -2.11 3.96
CA ASN A 135 -4.45 -0.98 3.06
C ASN A 135 -4.92 -1.42 1.69
N MET A 136 -4.35 -2.49 1.12
CA MET A 136 -4.80 -3.00 -0.17
C MET A 136 -6.27 -3.44 -0.09
N ARG A 137 -6.67 -4.13 0.99
CA ARG A 137 -8.09 -4.46 1.24
C ARG A 137 -8.95 -3.21 1.40
N ALA A 138 -8.51 -2.23 2.20
CA ALA A 138 -9.24 -0.97 2.39
C ALA A 138 -9.42 -0.17 1.07
N LEU A 139 -8.50 -0.33 0.12
CA LEU A 139 -8.52 0.27 -1.22
C LEU A 139 -9.26 -0.60 -2.26
N GLY A 140 -9.84 -1.73 -1.86
CA GLY A 140 -10.60 -2.65 -2.73
C GLY A 140 -9.73 -3.52 -3.64
N LEU A 141 -8.49 -3.79 -3.25
CA LEU A 141 -7.53 -4.61 -4.00
C LEU A 141 -7.40 -6.00 -3.38
N ASP A 142 -8.49 -6.77 -3.38
CA ASP A 142 -8.53 -8.10 -2.74
C ASP A 142 -7.79 -9.19 -3.53
N HIS A 143 -7.45 -8.93 -4.79
CA HIS A 143 -6.79 -9.89 -5.68
C HIS A 143 -5.26 -9.91 -5.55
N VAL A 144 -4.69 -9.02 -4.72
CA VAL A 144 -3.23 -8.88 -4.59
C VAL A 144 -2.66 -9.82 -3.54
N MET A 145 -1.44 -10.28 -3.75
CA MET A 145 -0.69 -11.11 -2.81
C MET A 145 0.40 -10.29 -2.14
N ILE A 146 0.48 -10.36 -0.81
CA ILE A 146 1.56 -9.75 -0.02
C ILE A 146 2.52 -10.85 0.40
N VAL A 147 3.81 -10.66 0.11
CA VAL A 147 4.89 -11.59 0.49
C VAL A 147 5.84 -10.86 1.40
N ASN A 148 5.97 -11.33 2.64
CA ASN A 148 7.05 -10.90 3.51
C ASN A 148 8.31 -11.71 3.21
N GLY A 149 9.29 -11.10 2.55
CA GLY A 149 10.48 -11.82 2.09
C GLY A 149 11.49 -10.92 1.40
N ASP A 150 12.64 -11.50 1.07
CA ASP A 150 13.66 -10.83 0.27
C ASP A 150 13.31 -10.86 -1.22
N ALA A 151 13.59 -9.74 -1.91
CA ALA A 151 13.28 -9.56 -3.30
C ALA A 151 14.07 -10.49 -4.23
N GLU A 152 15.36 -10.69 -3.95
CA GLU A 152 16.24 -11.54 -4.76
C GLU A 152 15.87 -13.02 -4.57
N GLU A 153 15.57 -13.41 -3.33
CA GLU A 153 15.06 -14.76 -3.01
C GLU A 153 13.73 -15.04 -3.71
N TYR A 154 12.78 -14.10 -3.63
CA TYR A 154 11.48 -14.24 -4.29
C TYR A 154 11.63 -14.33 -5.81
N LEU A 155 12.46 -13.48 -6.40
CA LEU A 155 12.71 -13.48 -7.85
C LEU A 155 13.33 -14.79 -8.32
N THR A 156 14.29 -15.35 -7.58
CA THR A 156 14.95 -16.62 -7.90
C THR A 156 13.99 -17.81 -7.79
N GLY A 157 13.01 -17.75 -6.90
CA GLY A 157 11.97 -18.76 -6.73
C GLY A 157 10.84 -18.70 -7.77
N MET A 158 10.80 -17.67 -8.63
CA MET A 158 9.76 -17.57 -9.65
C MET A 158 9.89 -18.66 -10.72
N PRO A 159 8.78 -19.26 -11.15
CA PRO A 159 8.80 -20.18 -12.29
C PRO A 159 9.27 -19.43 -13.55
N ASP A 160 10.20 -20.06 -14.28
CA ASP A 160 10.70 -19.52 -15.54
C ASP A 160 9.57 -19.45 -16.58
N ARG A 161 9.18 -18.23 -16.94
CA ARG A 161 8.13 -17.98 -17.94
C ARG A 161 8.69 -17.89 -19.37
N SER A 162 9.99 -18.06 -19.57
CA SER A 162 10.61 -18.04 -20.90
C SER A 162 10.30 -19.30 -21.75
N ALA A 163 9.69 -20.33 -21.15
CA ALA A 163 9.42 -21.62 -21.81
C ALA A 163 8.11 -21.70 -22.63
N THR A 164 7.29 -20.65 -22.73
CA THR A 164 6.01 -20.70 -23.49
C THR A 164 6.10 -20.27 -24.96
N ARG A 165 7.23 -20.49 -25.64
CA ARG A 165 7.29 -20.54 -27.12
C ARG A 165 7.58 -21.95 -27.61
N GLY A 166 6.73 -22.90 -27.24
CA GLY A 166 6.61 -24.17 -27.97
C GLY A 166 5.80 -23.91 -29.23
N GLY A 167 6.46 -23.83 -30.38
CA GLY A 167 5.79 -23.83 -31.68
C GLY A 167 4.99 -25.11 -31.85
N ASP A 168 3.79 -24.97 -32.40
CA ASP A 168 2.95 -26.09 -32.81
C ASP A 168 3.63 -26.78 -34.02
N PRO A 169 4.08 -28.05 -33.93
CA PRO A 169 4.74 -28.72 -35.04
C PRO A 169 3.77 -29.38 -36.03
N SER A 170 2.48 -29.01 -36.05
CA SER A 170 1.47 -29.74 -36.82
C SER A 170 1.20 -29.26 -38.26
N ASP A 171 1.99 -28.33 -38.81
CA ASP A 171 1.88 -27.91 -40.22
C ASP A 171 3.09 -28.38 -41.06
N ALA A 172 3.29 -29.70 -41.12
CA ALA A 172 4.20 -30.37 -42.07
C ALA A 172 3.44 -31.34 -42.97
#